data_AF-A0A2N6EWA6-F1
#
_entry.id   AF-A0A2N6EWA6-F1
#
_cell.length_a   1.000
_cell.length_b   1.000
_cell.length_c   1.000
_cell.angle_alpha   90.00
_cell.angle_beta   90.00
_cell.angle_gamma   90.00
#
_symmetry.space_group_name_H-M   'P 1'
#
loop_
_entity.id
_entity.type
_entity.pdbx_description
1 polymer ?
#
loop_
_entity_poly.entity_id
_entity_poly.type
_entity_poly.pdbx_seq_one_letter_code
_entity_poly.pdbx_strand_id
1 'polypeptide(L)'
;MNVTTATSAQNVSSTYNRQQKTSTDLTATTATQGDTVTISDEAKAIEQASQSLEAYRLPDWYADMLPLARTIDLSQQQIGAPYRETQAYTFSQLSQEDQQSINDYSGKLLTFFHDEVARLTEDGSADYVQIRDSEALQQAVMARFESDPAANALLERMQELGQIT
;
A
#
# COMPACT_ATOMS: atom_id res chain seq x y z
N MET A 1 18.83 31.90 30.46
CA MET A 1 18.59 32.36 29.08
C MET A 1 17.92 31.23 28.34
N ASN A 2 16.72 31.47 27.81
CA ASN A 2 16.01 30.58 26.89
C ASN A 2 16.75 30.51 25.55
N VAL A 3 16.83 29.32 24.96
CA VAL A 3 16.77 29.19 23.49
C VAL A 3 15.93 27.96 23.17
N THR A 4 14.70 28.23 22.71
CA THR A 4 13.80 27.29 22.04
C THR A 4 14.18 27.28 20.57
N THR A 5 14.38 26.11 19.97
CA THR A 5 14.29 25.95 18.51
C THR A 5 13.61 24.61 18.20
N ALA A 6 12.33 24.70 17.90
CA ALA A 6 11.61 23.71 17.09
C ALA A 6 11.98 23.97 15.63
N THR A 7 12.32 22.93 14.85
CA THR A 7 12.34 23.03 13.37
C THR A 7 12.07 21.66 12.74
N SER A 8 10.82 21.53 12.29
CA SER A 8 10.37 20.95 11.01
C SER A 8 10.73 19.50 10.66
N ALA A 9 9.79 18.60 10.90
CA ALA A 9 9.62 17.37 10.13
C ALA A 9 9.28 17.74 8.67
N GLN A 10 10.19 17.41 7.74
CA GLN A 10 9.92 17.51 6.32
C GLN A 10 8.96 16.40 5.91
N ASN A 11 7.76 16.81 5.54
CA ASN A 11 6.73 16.02 4.89
C ASN A 11 7.24 15.59 3.51
N VAL A 12 7.60 14.31 3.34
CA VAL A 12 7.86 13.71 2.02
C VAL A 12 6.53 13.48 1.33
N SER A 13 6.10 14.49 0.57
CA SER A 13 4.99 14.40 -0.37
C SER A 13 5.50 13.76 -1.67
N SER A 14 5.25 12.47 -1.86
CA SER A 14 5.44 11.81 -3.15
C SER A 14 4.30 12.23 -4.09
N THR A 15 4.58 13.22 -4.93
CA THR A 15 3.68 13.70 -5.99
C THR A 15 3.73 12.73 -7.17
N TYR A 16 2.78 11.80 -7.24
CA TYR A 16 2.55 11.01 -8.46
C TYR A 16 1.88 11.90 -9.51
N ASN A 17 2.62 12.20 -10.56
CA ASN A 17 2.24 13.07 -11.66
C ASN A 17 1.35 12.27 -12.65
N ARG A 18 0.03 12.24 -12.44
CA ARG A 18 -0.92 11.69 -13.44
C ARG A 18 -1.12 12.74 -14.53
N GLN A 19 -0.51 12.51 -15.68
CA GLN A 19 -0.62 13.38 -16.87
C GLN A 19 -2.09 13.67 -17.21
N GLN A 20 -2.46 14.95 -17.14
CA GLN A 20 -3.74 15.45 -17.63
C GLN A 20 -3.70 15.52 -19.16
N LYS A 21 -4.60 14.81 -19.83
CA LYS A 21 -4.84 14.96 -21.26
C LYS A 21 -5.88 16.07 -21.45
N THR A 22 -5.46 17.15 -22.09
CA THR A 22 -6.22 18.38 -22.31
C THR A 22 -7.45 18.18 -23.19
N SER A 23 -8.59 18.71 -22.76
CA SER A 23 -9.80 18.88 -23.56
C SER A 23 -9.62 19.99 -24.60
N THR A 24 -10.16 19.82 -25.80
CA THR A 24 -10.41 20.92 -26.73
C THR A 24 -11.80 20.75 -27.35
N ASP A 25 -12.46 21.90 -27.52
CA ASP A 25 -13.89 22.17 -27.56
C ASP A 25 -14.71 21.68 -28.78
N LEU A 26 -15.97 21.36 -28.46
CA LEU A 26 -17.27 21.66 -29.12
C LEU A 26 -17.42 21.58 -30.65
N THR A 27 -18.43 20.80 -31.08
CA THR A 27 -19.51 21.35 -31.94
C THR A 27 -20.83 20.58 -31.75
N ALA A 28 -21.91 21.32 -31.50
CA ALA A 28 -23.26 20.79 -31.27
C ALA A 28 -24.04 20.59 -32.59
N THR A 29 -24.87 19.54 -32.69
CA THR A 29 -26.11 19.56 -33.50
C THR A 29 -27.13 18.55 -32.95
N THR A 30 -28.34 19.05 -32.73
CA THR A 30 -29.60 18.42 -32.27
C THR A 30 -30.18 17.36 -33.23
N ALA A 31 -30.77 16.26 -32.70
CA ALA A 31 -32.24 16.05 -32.65
C ALA A 31 -32.70 14.57 -32.54
N THR A 32 -33.71 14.38 -31.67
CA THR A 32 -34.84 13.42 -31.70
C THR A 32 -34.74 12.02 -31.07
N GLN A 33 -35.46 11.94 -29.96
CA GLN A 33 -36.04 10.85 -29.18
C GLN A 33 -36.43 9.57 -29.95
N GLY A 34 -35.77 8.48 -29.58
CA GLY A 34 -36.26 7.11 -29.60
C GLY A 34 -35.62 6.42 -28.40
N ASP A 35 -36.40 5.99 -27.42
CA ASP A 35 -35.96 5.48 -26.12
C ASP A 35 -35.32 4.09 -26.25
N THR A 36 -34.14 4.07 -26.85
CA THR A 36 -33.14 3.03 -26.66
C THR A 36 -32.08 3.71 -25.82
N VAL A 37 -31.89 3.28 -24.57
CA VAL A 37 -30.72 3.70 -23.78
C VAL A 37 -29.50 3.12 -24.49
N THR A 38 -28.99 3.87 -25.47
CA THR A 38 -27.68 3.61 -26.03
C THR A 38 -26.70 3.97 -24.92
N ILE A 39 -26.25 2.95 -24.20
CA ILE A 39 -25.10 3.07 -23.30
C ILE A 39 -23.98 3.63 -24.18
N SER A 40 -23.60 4.89 -23.97
CA SER A 40 -22.51 5.54 -24.72
C SER A 40 -21.28 4.64 -24.70
N ASP A 41 -20.50 4.63 -25.78
CA ASP A 41 -19.24 3.86 -25.81
C ASP A 41 -18.30 4.26 -24.65
N GLU A 42 -18.46 5.45 -24.09
CA GLU A 42 -17.83 5.93 -22.86
C GLU A 42 -18.27 5.16 -21.60
N ALA A 43 -19.56 4.80 -21.49
CA ALA A 43 -20.08 3.99 -20.39
C ALA A 43 -19.69 2.50 -20.55
N LYS A 44 -19.61 1.99 -21.79
CA LYS A 44 -18.97 0.69 -22.08
C LYS A 44 -17.46 0.69 -21.79
N ALA A 45 -16.78 1.81 -22.00
CA ALA A 45 -15.36 1.96 -21.71
C ALA A 45 -15.08 1.97 -20.19
N ILE A 46 -16.00 2.49 -19.37
CA ILE A 46 -15.90 2.39 -17.91
C ILE A 46 -16.06 0.92 -17.45
N GLU A 47 -16.93 0.15 -18.10
CA GLU A 47 -17.08 -1.30 -17.84
C GLU A 47 -15.83 -2.09 -18.25
N GLN A 48 -15.15 -1.70 -19.34
CA GLN A 48 -13.90 -2.33 -19.78
C GLN A 48 -12.64 -1.88 -19.02
N ALA A 49 -12.65 -0.70 -18.39
CA ALA A 49 -11.55 -0.17 -17.59
C ALA A 49 -11.63 -0.55 -16.10
N SER A 50 -12.64 -1.33 -15.72
CA SER A 50 -12.79 -1.88 -14.37
C SER A 50 -11.81 -3.04 -14.17
N GLN A 51 -10.51 -2.76 -14.11
CA GLN A 51 -9.58 -3.70 -13.48
C GLN A 51 -10.15 -3.97 -12.08
N SER A 52 -10.56 -5.22 -11.82
CA SER A 52 -11.16 -5.56 -10.53
C SER A 52 -10.20 -5.13 -9.42
N LEU A 53 -10.72 -4.56 -8.33
CA LEU A 53 -9.90 -4.18 -7.17
C LEU A 53 -9.00 -5.32 -6.68
N GLU A 54 -9.42 -6.58 -6.91
CA GLU A 54 -8.61 -7.79 -6.71
C GLU A 54 -7.24 -7.75 -7.38
N ALA A 55 -7.08 -7.05 -8.50
CA ALA A 55 -5.80 -6.92 -9.20
C ALA A 55 -4.78 -6.06 -8.44
N TYR A 56 -5.24 -5.32 -7.43
CA TYR A 56 -4.42 -4.43 -6.59
C TYR A 56 -4.31 -4.90 -5.15
N ARG A 57 -5.00 -5.99 -4.77
CA ARG A 57 -4.91 -6.49 -3.40
C ARG A 57 -3.50 -7.00 -3.11
N LEU A 58 -3.03 -6.77 -1.90
CA LEU A 58 -1.83 -7.42 -1.39
C LEU A 58 -2.14 -8.90 -1.08
N PRO A 59 -1.15 -9.79 -1.19
CA PRO A 59 -1.34 -11.17 -0.77
C PRO A 59 -1.50 -11.26 0.75
N ASP A 60 -2.22 -12.28 1.22
CA ASP A 60 -2.59 -12.41 2.63
C ASP A 60 -1.36 -12.54 3.54
N TRP A 61 -0.33 -13.28 3.09
CA TRP A 61 0.93 -13.42 3.82
C TRP A 61 1.67 -12.09 4.04
N TYR A 62 1.40 -11.07 3.21
CA TYR A 62 2.00 -9.75 3.40
C TYR A 62 1.50 -9.10 4.69
N ALA A 63 0.25 -9.36 5.07
CA ALA A 63 -0.30 -8.86 6.33
C ALA A 63 0.40 -9.50 7.54
N ASP A 64 0.77 -10.78 7.46
CA ASP A 64 1.50 -11.49 8.52
C ASP A 64 2.91 -10.92 8.73
N MET A 65 3.50 -10.33 7.68
CA MET A 65 4.79 -9.65 7.78
C MET A 65 4.68 -8.21 8.29
N LEU A 66 3.49 -7.61 8.35
CA LEU A 66 3.36 -6.26 8.88
C LEU A 66 3.47 -6.25 10.41
N PRO A 67 4.13 -5.24 11.01
CA PRO A 67 4.13 -5.07 12.45
C PRO A 67 2.70 -5.04 13.00
N LEU A 68 2.44 -5.75 14.10
CA LEU A 68 1.11 -5.83 14.73
C LEU A 68 0.51 -4.45 14.94
N ALA A 69 1.28 -3.48 15.47
CA ALA A 69 0.85 -2.09 15.67
C ALA A 69 0.38 -1.36 14.40
N ARG A 70 0.64 -1.90 13.21
CA ARG A 70 0.16 -1.40 11.89
C ARG A 70 -0.94 -2.27 11.27
N THR A 71 -1.23 -3.41 11.85
CA THR A 71 -2.28 -4.32 11.37
C THR A 71 -3.63 -3.82 11.85
N ILE A 72 -4.50 -3.40 10.94
CA ILE A 72 -5.87 -3.01 11.30
C ILE A 72 -6.74 -4.25 11.17
N ASP A 73 -7.01 -4.91 12.31
CA ASP A 73 -8.03 -5.95 12.35
C ASP A 73 -9.42 -5.28 12.34
N LEU A 74 -10.00 -5.17 11.14
CA LEU A 74 -11.33 -4.62 10.94
C LEU A 74 -12.43 -5.48 11.58
N SER A 75 -12.17 -6.76 11.86
CA SER A 75 -13.12 -7.63 12.55
C SER A 75 -13.22 -7.33 14.05
N GLN A 76 -12.15 -6.75 14.63
CA GLN A 76 -12.12 -6.29 16.01
C GLN A 76 -12.52 -4.82 16.17
N GLN A 77 -12.60 -4.05 15.09
CA GLN A 77 -13.13 -2.69 15.13
C GLN A 77 -14.65 -2.70 15.21
N GLN A 78 -15.18 -2.68 16.45
CA GLN A 78 -16.55 -2.20 16.64
C GLN A 78 -16.64 -0.75 16.19
N ILE A 79 -17.62 -0.44 15.33
CA ILE A 79 -17.97 0.94 15.00
C ILE A 79 -18.25 1.67 16.33
N GLY A 80 -17.44 2.68 16.63
CA GLY A 80 -17.51 3.42 17.90
C GLY A 80 -16.50 3.00 18.98
N ALA A 81 -15.55 2.10 18.68
CA ALA A 81 -14.47 1.77 19.59
C ALA A 81 -13.67 3.03 20.01
N PRO A 82 -13.39 3.22 21.31
CA PRO A 82 -12.55 4.33 21.79
C PRO A 82 -11.16 4.30 21.16
N TYR A 83 -10.60 5.47 20.82
CA TYR A 83 -9.26 5.57 20.22
C TYR A 83 -8.19 4.78 20.99
N ARG A 84 -8.24 4.81 22.34
CA ARG A 84 -7.31 4.10 23.22
C ARG A 84 -7.27 2.58 23.06
N GLU A 85 -8.29 2.00 22.41
CA GLU A 85 -8.42 0.57 22.15
C GLU A 85 -7.96 0.20 20.73
N THR A 86 -7.45 1.18 19.97
CA THR A 86 -6.98 0.97 18.60
C THR A 86 -5.49 0.66 18.53
N GLN A 87 -5.10 -0.11 17.52
CA GLN A 87 -3.69 -0.36 17.16
C GLN A 87 -2.91 0.95 16.92
N ALA A 88 -3.58 1.98 16.39
CA ALA A 88 -3.00 3.31 16.20
C ALA A 88 -2.64 4.00 17.53
N TYR A 89 -3.46 3.81 18.58
CA TYR A 89 -3.11 4.28 19.92
C TYR A 89 -1.91 3.50 20.46
N THR A 90 -1.90 2.17 20.36
CA THR A 90 -0.75 1.35 20.77
C THR A 90 0.54 1.82 20.11
N PHE A 91 0.52 2.06 18.79
CA PHE A 91 1.65 2.64 18.07
C PHE A 91 2.08 4.00 18.64
N SER A 92 1.12 4.88 18.96
CA SER A 92 1.41 6.22 19.51
C SER A 92 2.03 6.19 20.92
N GLN A 93 1.86 5.09 21.66
CA GLN A 93 2.44 4.91 23.01
C GLN A 93 3.89 4.40 22.97
N LEU A 94 4.36 3.93 21.81
CA LEU A 94 5.74 3.48 21.65
C LEU A 94 6.73 4.66 21.72
N SER A 95 7.98 4.37 22.04
CA SER A 95 9.05 5.37 21.97
C SER A 95 9.22 5.88 20.54
N GLN A 96 9.79 7.08 20.35
CA GLN A 96 10.07 7.59 19.00
C GLN A 96 10.99 6.66 18.20
N GLU A 97 11.95 6.03 18.87
CA GLU A 97 12.87 5.06 18.27
C GLU A 97 12.14 3.81 17.78
N ASP A 98 11.20 3.29 18.58
CA ASP A 98 10.41 2.12 18.19
C ASP A 98 9.43 2.45 17.05
N GLN A 99 8.79 3.61 17.10
CA GLN A 99 7.94 4.09 16.02
C GLN A 99 8.72 4.22 14.71
N GLN A 100 9.94 4.76 14.78
CA GLN A 100 10.82 4.87 13.62
C GLN A 100 11.24 3.48 13.10
N SER A 101 11.60 2.56 13.99
CA SER A 101 11.97 1.19 13.61
C SER A 101 10.84 0.45 12.89
N ILE A 102 9.60 0.60 13.38
CA ILE A 102 8.40 0.04 12.72
C ILE A 102 8.19 0.64 11.33
N ASN A 103 8.40 1.96 11.19
CA ASN A 103 8.26 2.65 9.90
C ASN A 103 9.33 2.18 8.91
N ASP A 104 10.57 2.09 9.36
CA ASP A 104 11.71 1.67 8.55
C ASP A 104 11.56 0.20 8.11
N TYR A 105 11.13 -0.67 9.02
CA TYR A 105 10.81 -2.07 8.70
C TYR A 105 9.71 -2.14 7.62
N SER A 106 8.60 -1.44 7.83
CA SER A 106 7.47 -1.46 6.90
C SER A 106 7.84 -0.88 5.52
N GLY A 107 8.69 0.15 5.49
CA GLY A 107 9.20 0.73 4.26
C GLY A 107 10.12 -0.22 3.50
N LYS A 108 11.01 -0.93 4.21
CA LYS A 108 11.85 -1.97 3.60
C LYS A 108 11.02 -3.13 3.06
N LEU A 109 10.00 -3.58 3.80
CA LEU A 109 9.11 -4.66 3.35
C LEU A 109 8.42 -4.30 2.04
N LEU A 110 7.86 -3.09 1.98
CA LEU A 110 7.21 -2.59 0.78
C LEU A 110 8.18 -2.50 -0.40
N THR A 111 9.41 -2.05 -0.16
CA THR A 111 10.44 -1.94 -1.21
C THR A 111 10.79 -3.31 -1.77
N PHE A 112 11.12 -4.28 -0.91
CA PHE A 112 11.47 -5.64 -1.35
C PHE A 112 10.31 -6.33 -2.06
N PHE A 113 9.08 -6.14 -1.58
CA PHE A 113 7.90 -6.66 -2.26
C PHE A 113 7.78 -6.12 -3.68
N HIS A 114 7.88 -4.81 -3.88
CA HIS A 114 7.78 -4.21 -5.20
C HIS A 114 8.94 -4.64 -6.12
N ASP A 115 10.16 -4.69 -5.61
CA ASP A 115 11.33 -5.11 -6.37
C ASP A 115 11.18 -6.57 -6.85
N GLU A 116 10.72 -7.48 -5.99
CA GLU A 116 10.53 -8.89 -6.35
C GLU A 116 9.33 -9.10 -7.28
N VAL A 117 8.24 -8.34 -7.11
CA VAL A 117 7.13 -8.33 -8.10
C VAL A 117 7.64 -7.87 -9.46
N ALA A 118 8.41 -6.78 -9.52
CA ALA A 118 8.97 -6.28 -10.76
C ALA A 118 9.90 -7.33 -11.40
N ARG A 119 10.79 -7.94 -10.62
CA ARG A 119 11.72 -8.98 -11.10
C ARG A 119 11.01 -10.21 -11.64
N LEU A 120 9.95 -10.67 -10.98
CA LEU A 120 9.21 -11.87 -11.38
C LEU A 120 8.25 -11.63 -12.55
N THR A 121 7.96 -10.37 -12.88
CA THR A 121 7.09 -9.99 -14.02
C THR A 121 7.88 -9.35 -15.16
N GLU A 122 9.19 -9.18 -15.01
CA GLU A 122 10.07 -8.41 -15.93
C GLU A 122 10.07 -8.96 -17.36
N ASP A 123 9.99 -10.28 -17.52
CA ASP A 123 9.99 -10.94 -18.83
C ASP A 123 8.59 -10.98 -19.49
N GLY A 124 7.57 -10.46 -18.80
CA GLY A 124 6.18 -10.45 -19.25
C GLY A 124 5.53 -11.85 -19.34
N SER A 125 6.19 -12.88 -18.80
CA SER A 125 5.66 -14.25 -18.80
C SER A 125 4.57 -14.46 -17.76
N ALA A 126 4.55 -13.62 -16.72
CA ALA A 126 3.56 -13.62 -15.67
C ALA A 126 3.15 -12.19 -15.27
N ASP A 127 1.88 -12.02 -14.92
CA ASP A 127 1.35 -10.78 -14.34
C ASP A 127 1.30 -10.87 -12.81
N TYR A 128 1.21 -9.72 -12.14
CA TYR A 128 1.06 -9.65 -10.68
C TYR A 128 -0.03 -10.57 -10.15
N VAL A 129 -1.21 -10.62 -10.79
CA VAL A 129 -2.33 -11.47 -10.37
C VAL A 129 -1.97 -12.96 -10.33
N GLN A 130 -1.06 -13.40 -11.20
CA GLN A 130 -0.63 -14.81 -11.28
C GLN A 130 0.43 -15.15 -10.23
N ILE A 131 1.28 -14.18 -9.85
CA ILE A 131 2.37 -14.39 -8.88
C ILE A 131 2.03 -13.94 -7.46
N ARG A 132 0.97 -13.14 -7.27
CA ARG A 132 0.60 -12.52 -5.99
C ARG A 132 0.56 -13.54 -4.85
N ASP A 133 -0.19 -14.61 -5.04
CA ASP A 133 -0.39 -15.65 -4.04
C ASP A 133 0.62 -16.81 -4.20
N SER A 134 1.70 -16.60 -4.97
CA SER A 134 2.72 -17.62 -5.16
C SER A 134 3.67 -17.68 -3.96
N GLU A 135 4.01 -18.90 -3.56
CA GLU A 135 5.04 -19.14 -2.54
C GLU A 135 6.41 -18.58 -2.99
N ALA A 136 6.67 -18.57 -4.29
CA ALA A 136 7.91 -18.02 -4.86
C ALA A 136 8.10 -16.54 -4.55
N LEU A 137 7.02 -15.73 -4.63
CA LEU A 137 7.09 -14.30 -4.28
C LEU A 137 7.34 -14.12 -2.79
N GLN A 138 6.63 -14.86 -1.92
CA GLN A 138 6.83 -14.80 -0.47
C GLN A 138 8.28 -15.16 -0.09
N GLN A 139 8.78 -16.29 -0.59
CA GLN A 139 10.14 -16.75 -0.29
C GLN A 139 11.20 -15.75 -0.81
N ALA A 140 11.00 -15.15 -1.99
CA ALA A 140 11.93 -14.16 -2.52
C ALA A 140 12.01 -12.90 -1.64
N VAL A 141 10.86 -12.40 -1.16
CA VAL A 141 10.80 -11.25 -0.25
C VAL A 141 11.44 -11.59 1.10
N MET A 142 11.17 -12.77 1.66
CA MET A 142 11.80 -13.20 2.92
C MET A 142 13.32 -13.38 2.78
N ALA A 143 13.79 -14.00 1.70
CA ALA A 143 15.22 -14.14 1.44
C ALA A 143 15.94 -12.79 1.29
N ARG A 144 15.26 -11.77 0.74
CA ARG A 144 15.77 -10.39 0.73
C ARG A 144 15.92 -9.80 2.13
N PHE A 145 14.99 -10.07 3.04
CA PHE A 145 15.12 -9.67 4.45
C PHE A 145 16.31 -10.32 5.14
N GLU A 146 16.46 -11.63 4.96
CA GLU A 146 17.53 -12.40 5.60
C GLU A 146 18.92 -12.04 5.06
N SER A 147 19.00 -11.64 3.78
CA SER A 147 20.27 -11.30 3.13
C SER A 147 20.71 -9.83 3.30
N ASP A 148 19.80 -8.92 3.66
CA ASP A 148 20.11 -7.51 3.91
C ASP A 148 20.36 -7.27 5.42
N PRO A 149 21.59 -6.93 5.85
CA PRO A 149 21.91 -6.77 7.27
C PRO A 149 21.06 -5.73 8.00
N ALA A 150 20.68 -4.64 7.32
CA ALA A 150 19.86 -3.60 7.91
C ALA A 150 18.38 -4.01 7.99
N ALA A 151 17.89 -4.82 7.04
CA ALA A 151 16.55 -5.38 7.09
C ALA A 151 16.45 -6.46 8.18
N ASN A 152 17.48 -7.30 8.31
CA ASN A 152 17.55 -8.31 9.36
C ASN A 152 17.59 -7.67 10.76
N ALA A 153 18.38 -6.60 10.95
CA ALA A 153 18.39 -5.85 12.21
C ALA A 153 17.00 -5.26 12.55
N LEU A 154 16.27 -4.79 11.55
CA LEU A 154 14.89 -4.29 11.74
C LEU A 154 13.94 -5.44 12.09
N LEU A 155 14.07 -6.61 11.44
CA LEU A 155 13.26 -7.79 11.74
C LEU A 155 13.49 -8.27 13.18
N GLU A 156 14.75 -8.41 13.59
CA GLU A 156 15.12 -8.77 14.97
C GLU A 156 14.52 -7.75 15.95
N ARG A 157 14.61 -6.46 15.64
CA ARG A 157 14.01 -5.41 16.48
C ARG A 157 12.49 -5.54 16.57
N MET A 158 11.80 -5.88 15.48
CA MET A 158 10.34 -6.09 15.50
C MET A 158 9.95 -7.32 16.33
N GLN A 159 10.74 -8.39 16.28
CA GLN A 159 10.55 -9.58 17.10
C GLN A 159 10.76 -9.28 18.60
N GLU A 160 11.80 -8.53 18.96
CA GLU A 160 12.04 -8.08 20.34
C GLU A 160 10.89 -7.24 20.91
N LEU A 161 10.30 -6.38 20.08
CA LEU A 161 9.15 -5.56 20.44
C LEU A 161 7.82 -6.35 20.46
N GLY A 162 7.85 -7.66 20.17
CA GLY A 162 6.67 -8.50 20.05
C GLY A 162 5.71 -8.02 18.96
N GLN A 163 6.21 -7.33 17.94
CA GLN A 163 5.42 -6.80 16.83
C GLN A 163 5.24 -7.80 15.70
N ILE A 164 6.10 -8.82 15.62
CA ILE A 164 6.04 -9.90 14.63
C ILE A 164 6.47 -11.17 15.36
N THR A 165 5.85 -12.31 15.04
CA THR A 165 6.11 -13.64 15.64
C THR A 165 6.81 -14.58 14.67
#